data_AF-A0A9Q0Y7Q9-F1
#
_entry.id   AF-A0A9Q0Y7Q9-F1
#
_cell.length_a   1.000
_cell.length_b   1.000
_cell.length_c   1.000
_cell.angle_alpha   90.00
_cell.angle_beta   90.00
_cell.angle_gamma   90.00
#
_symmetry.space_group_name_H-M   'P 1'
#
loop_
_entity.id
_entity.type
_entity.pdbx_description
1 polymer ?
#
loop_
_entity_poly.entity_id
_entity_poly.type
_entity_poly.pdbx_seq_one_letter_code
_entity_poly.pdbx_strand_id
1 'polypeptide(L)' 'MADLEQHFLNHRTQKPSYLRYIDDIFLICTHEEETVIKSHKDFNNFHPNINLTLEHSIQW' A
#
# COMPACT_ATOMS: atom_id res chain seq x y z
N MET A 1 5.04 -1.88 -13.19
CA MET A 1 4.50 -1.53 -11.85
C MET A 1 2.99 -1.34 -11.86
N ALA A 2 2.38 -0.74 -12.90
CA ALA A 2 0.93 -0.55 -12.96
C ALA A 2 0.10 -1.84 -12.78
N ASP A 3 0.53 -2.97 -13.37
CA ASP A 3 -0.20 -4.24 -13.24
C ASP A 3 -0.18 -4.80 -11.81
N LEU A 4 0.94 -4.65 -11.10
CA LEU A 4 1.11 -5.07 -9.71
C LEU A 4 0.17 -4.27 -8.80
N GLU A 5 0.14 -2.96 -9.00
CA GLU A 5 -0.69 -2.02 -8.26
C GLU A 5 -2.18 -2.30 -8.50
N GLN A 6 -2.56 -2.50 -9.77
CA GLN A 6 -3.95 -2.84 -10.10
C GLN A 6 -4.38 -4.20 -9.54
N HIS A 7 -3.51 -5.21 -9.60
CA HIS A 7 -3.79 -6.51 -8.98
C HIS A 7 -4.00 -6.38 -7.47
N PHE A 8 -3.14 -5.63 -6.79
CA PHE A 8 -3.26 -5.37 -5.35
C PHE A 8 -4.55 -4.61 -5.01
N LEU A 9 -4.91 -3.58 -5.79
CA LEU A 9 -6.14 -2.81 -5.60
C LEU A 9 -7.40 -3.62 -5.89
N ASN A 10 -7.34 -4.55 -6.83
CA ASN A 10 -8.47 -5.42 -7.18
C ASN A 10 -8.62 -6.60 -6.22
N HIS A 11 -7.54 -7.05 -5.58
CA HIS A 11 -7.58 -8.11 -4.56
C HIS A 11 -8.20 -7.64 -3.23
N ARG A 12 -8.34 -6.33 -3.02
CA ARG A 12 -8.93 -5.78 -1.79
C ARG A 12 -10.44 -5.69 -1.87
N THR A 13 -11.10 -6.18 -0.82
CA THR A 13 -12.53 -5.99 -0.57
C THR A 13 -12.89 -4.51 -0.41
N GLN A 14 -11.98 -3.70 0.13
CA GLN A 14 -12.18 -2.27 0.33
C GLN A 14 -10.99 -1.50 -0.24
N LYS A 15 -11.26 -0.69 -1.27
CA LYS A 15 -10.23 -0.01 -2.05
C LYS A 15 -9.75 1.24 -1.30
N PRO A 16 -8.47 1.32 -0.89
CA PRO A 16 -7.92 2.55 -0.34
C PRO A 16 -7.81 3.59 -1.45
N SER A 17 -7.74 4.87 -1.09
CA SER A 17 -7.33 5.87 -2.07
C SER A 17 -5.85 5.66 -2.38
N TYR A 18 -5.54 5.51 -3.66
CA TYR A 18 -4.22 5.14 -4.16
C TYR A 18 -3.71 6.25 -5.08
N LEU A 19 -2.49 6.72 -4.84
CA LEU A 19 -1.81 7.66 -5.72
C LEU A 19 -0.36 7.22 -5.90
N ARG A 20 0.12 7.29 -7.13
CA ARG A 20 1.52 7.02 -7.46
C ARG A 20 2.18 8.26 -8.02
N TYR A 21 3.34 8.60 -7.49
CA TYR A 21 4.19 9.68 -7.96
C TYR A 21 5.57 9.14 -8.31
N ILE A 22 5.82 8.92 -9.61
CA ILE A 22 7.06 8.33 -10.14
C ILE A 22 7.36 6.96 -9.51
N ASP A 23 8.13 6.94 -8.44
CA ASP A 23 8.57 5.75 -7.70
C ASP A 23 7.90 5.63 -6.31
N ASP A 24 7.23 6.69 -5.86
CA ASP A 24 6.54 6.73 -4.56
C ASP A 24 5.08 6.32 -4.67
N ILE A 25 4.60 5.57 -3.69
CA ILE A 25 3.22 5.11 -3.59
C ILE A 25 2.59 5.66 -2.30
N PHE A 26 1.48 6.37 -2.45
CA PHE A 26 0.68 6.87 -1.35
C PHE A 26 -0.59 6.02 -1.23
N LEU A 27 -0.78 5.45 -0.05
CA LEU A 27 -1.98 4.71 0.32
C LEU A 27 -2.70 5.47 1.44
N ILE A 28 -3.92 5.93 1.17
CA ILE A 28 -4.78 6.52 2.20
C ILE A 28 -5.84 5.49 2.57
N CYS A 29 -5.75 4.98 3.79
CA CYS A 29 -6.70 4.04 4.38
C CYS A 29 -7.53 4.78 5.44
N THR A 30 -8.85 4.60 5.43
CA THR A 30 -9.77 5.23 6.40
C THR A 30 -9.91 4.45 7.71
N HIS A 31 -9.16 3.36 7.87
CA HIS A 31 -9.36 2.37 8.94
C HIS A 31 -8.22 2.39 9.96
N GLU A 32 -8.40 1.60 11.02
CA GLU A 32 -7.43 1.40 12.10
C GLU A 32 -6.02 1.06 11.57
N GLU A 33 -5.00 1.50 12.32
CA GLU A 33 -3.58 1.33 11.99
C GLU A 33 -3.20 -0.13 11.69
N GLU A 34 -3.82 -1.09 12.37
CA GLU A 34 -3.61 -2.52 12.12
C GLU A 34 -3.94 -2.91 10.66
N THR A 35 -4.96 -2.28 10.07
CA THR A 35 -5.32 -2.50 8.67
C THR A 35 -4.24 -1.98 7.72
N VAL A 36 -3.55 -0.89 8.08
CA VAL A 36 -2.43 -0.33 7.29
C VAL A 36 -1.21 -1.23 7.37
N ILE A 37 -0.88 -1.76 8.55
CA ILE A 37 0.25 -2.69 8.71
C ILE A 37 0.01 -3.98 7.92
N LYS A 38 -1.19 -4.55 8.01
CA LYS A 38 -1.57 -5.73 7.21
C LYS A 38 -1.49 -5.43 5.71
N SER A 39 -1.94 -4.24 5.33
CA SER A 39 -1.90 -3.77 3.96
C SER A 39 -0.50 -3.70 3.37
N HIS A 40 0.45 -3.19 4.15
CA HIS A 40 1.86 -3.11 3.77
C HIS A 40 2.48 -4.49 3.59
N LYS A 41 2.25 -5.41 4.55
CA LYS A 41 2.73 -6.80 4.46
C LYS A 41 2.19 -7.51 3.22
N ASP A 42 0.89 -7.38 2.95
CA ASP A 42 0.26 -8.01 1.79
C ASP A 42 0.84 -7.47 0.48
N PHE A 43 1.23 -6.18 0.44
CA PHE A 43 1.78 -5.58 -0.76
C PHE A 43 3.22 -6.05 -1.04
N ASN A 44 4.04 -6.14 0.00
CA ASN A 44 5.39 -6.71 -0.10
C ASN A 44 5.37 -8.21 -0.46
N ASN A 45 4.38 -8.96 0.03
CA ASN A 45 4.22 -10.36 -0.33
C ASN A 45 3.75 -10.56 -1.79
N PHE A 46 3.16 -9.52 -2.40
CA PHE A 46 2.64 -9.62 -3.76
C PHE A 46 3.76 -9.68 -4.82
N HIS A 47 4.97 -9.24 -4.49
CA HIS A 47 6.08 -9.27 -5.43
C HIS A 47 7.42 -9.62 -4.76
N PRO A 48 8.10 -10.71 -5.18
CA PRO A 48 9.27 -11.23 -4.49
C PRO A 48 10.50 -10.29 -4.50
N ASN A 49 10.55 -9.33 -5.43
CA ASN A 49 11.70 -8.44 -5.62
C ASN A 49 11.43 -6.96 -5.27
N ILE A 50 10.22 -6.61 -4.83
CA ILE A 50 9.90 -5.21 -4.47
C ILE A 50 9.68 -5.17 -2.97
N ASN A 51 10.51 -4.40 -2.28
CA ASN A 51 10.44 -4.26 -0.82
C ASN A 51 10.10 -2.81 -0.50
N LEU A 52 8.84 -2.54 -0.20
CA LEU A 52 8.34 -1.22 0.15
C LEU A 52 8.58 -0.96 1.63
N THR A 53 8.95 0.26 1.97
CA THR A 53 9.08 0.74 3.34
C THR A 53 7.83 1.50 3.76
N LEU A 54 7.40 1.34 5.01
CA LEU A 54 6.27 2.08 5.58
C LEU A 54 6.83 3.10 6.57
N GLU A 55 6.66 4.38 6.25
CA GLU A 55 7.07 5.49 7.12
C GLU A 55 5.82 6.15 7.73
N HIS A 56 5.78 6.24 9.05
CA HIS A 56 4.74 6.99 9.75
C HIS A 56 5.16 8.46 9.85
N SER A 57 4.38 9.37 9.28
CA SER A 57 4.55 10.80 9.57
C SER A 57 4.04 11.08 10.99
N ILE A 58 4.94 11.03 11.97
CA ILE A 58 4.63 11.49 13.33
C ILE A 58 4.52 13.02 13.25
N GLN A 59 3.30 13.54 13.39
CA GLN A 59 3.07 14.97 13.50
C GLN A 59 3.57 15.43 14.87
N TRP A 60 4.62 16.27 14.88
CA TRP A 60 5.09 16.99 16.06
C TRP A 60 4.19 18.20 16.36
#